data_AF-A0A9X8E7N1-F1
#
_entry.id   AF-A0A9X8E7N1-F1
#
_cell.length_a   1.000
_cell.length_b   1.000
_cell.length_c   1.000
_cell.angle_alpha   90.00
_cell.angle_beta   90.00
_cell.angle_gamma   90.00
#
_symmetry.space_group_name_H-M   'P 1'
#
loop_
_entity.id
_entity.type
_entity.pdbx_description
1 polymer ?
#
loop_
_entity_poly.entity_id
_entity_poly.type
_entity_poly.pdbx_seq_one_letter_code
_entity_poly.pdbx_strand_id
1 'polypeptide(L)'
;MQAPPVLDDASLVDKWDAHFEYFAKDFPGYMTEAEFKKFCDMQYGRKIQVALKFMRREEDYTKEVEVRRLISTRGHVSKYMLNMLPSPSPDEFERAVGSLSVNNDQLSLADFKHVLVLPAADRSLEDIFFKERPSANLIRFLLEEAAHALRLLHSWDIMHGDVKKLNFVRVKHQLKLIDLDAATVMNTLMGSKFSSGVLPP
;
A
#
# COMPACT_ATOMS: atom_id res chain seq x y z
N MET A 1 -8.07 19.07 -15.75
CA MET A 1 -8.84 18.09 -14.96
C MET A 1 -7.88 17.51 -13.93
N GLN A 2 -8.08 17.79 -12.64
CA GLN A 2 -7.13 17.41 -11.59
C GLN A 2 -7.34 15.92 -11.24
N ALA A 3 -6.26 15.13 -11.16
CA ALA A 3 -6.35 13.71 -10.83
C ALA A 3 -6.85 13.53 -9.38
N PRO A 4 -7.80 12.60 -9.12
CA PRO A 4 -8.37 12.42 -7.79
C PRO A 4 -7.28 12.10 -6.75
N PRO A 5 -7.35 12.68 -5.53
CA PRO A 5 -6.60 12.24 -4.33
C PRO A 5 -6.44 10.71 -4.20
N VAL A 6 -5.25 10.24 -3.81
CA VAL A 6 -5.04 8.84 -3.42
C VAL A 6 -5.38 8.73 -1.94
N LEU A 7 -5.98 7.60 -1.54
CA LEU A 7 -6.36 7.29 -0.15
C LEU A 7 -5.22 7.33 0.88
N ASP A 8 -3.99 7.50 0.43
CA ASP A 8 -2.77 7.30 1.21
C ASP A 8 -1.84 8.51 1.17
N ASP A 9 -2.42 9.71 1.13
CA ASP A 9 -1.71 10.97 1.29
C ASP A 9 -1.94 11.48 2.72
N ALA A 10 -0.95 11.33 3.62
CA ALA A 10 -1.10 11.82 5.00
C ALA A 10 -1.25 13.34 5.09
N SER A 11 -0.90 14.09 4.03
CA SER A 11 -1.13 15.54 4.01
C SER A 11 -2.62 15.91 3.88
N LEU A 12 -3.50 14.92 3.73
CA LEU A 12 -4.95 15.09 3.71
C LEU A 12 -5.61 14.92 5.08
N VAL A 13 -4.98 14.22 6.03
CA VAL A 13 -5.62 13.92 7.34
C VAL A 13 -5.91 15.20 8.12
N ASP A 14 -4.95 16.13 8.20
CA ASP A 14 -5.13 17.43 8.84
C ASP A 14 -6.14 18.35 8.12
N LYS A 15 -6.55 17.99 6.89
CA LYS A 15 -7.53 18.74 6.10
C LYS A 15 -8.93 18.16 6.19
N TRP A 16 -9.08 16.95 6.76
CA TRP A 16 -10.37 16.29 6.83
C TRP A 16 -11.33 17.01 7.77
N ASP A 17 -10.86 17.53 8.90
CA ASP A 17 -11.73 18.26 9.85
C ASP A 17 -12.36 19.50 9.19
N ALA A 18 -11.56 20.33 8.53
CA ALA A 18 -12.06 21.51 7.80
C ALA A 18 -12.99 21.14 6.62
N HIS A 19 -12.72 20.01 5.94
CA HIS A 19 -13.62 19.52 4.91
C HIS A 19 -14.93 18.98 5.49
N PHE A 20 -14.88 18.25 6.59
CA PHE A 20 -16.06 17.68 7.24
C PHE A 20 -16.95 18.77 7.82
N GLU A 21 -16.39 19.83 8.40
CA GLU A 21 -17.12 21.04 8.81
C GLU A 21 -17.84 21.72 7.64
N TYR A 22 -17.23 21.75 6.44
CA TYR A 22 -17.89 22.30 5.24
C TYR A 22 -19.10 21.46 4.79
N PHE A 23 -19.07 20.14 5.01
CA PHE A 23 -20.13 19.23 4.60
C PHE A 23 -21.23 19.05 5.65
N ALA A 24 -20.91 19.13 6.95
CA ALA A 24 -21.84 18.97 8.07
C ALA A 24 -22.75 20.19 8.25
N LYS A 25 -23.63 20.44 7.28
CA LYS A 25 -24.48 21.65 7.24
C LYS A 25 -25.70 21.54 8.14
N ASP A 26 -26.19 20.32 8.32
CA ASP A 26 -27.44 20.08 9.03
C ASP A 26 -27.24 19.87 10.53
N PHE A 27 -26.08 19.31 10.94
CA PHE A 27 -25.72 19.07 12.34
C PHE A 27 -24.22 19.32 12.58
N PRO A 28 -23.83 20.51 13.09
CA PRO A 28 -22.42 20.80 13.38
C PRO A 28 -21.80 19.71 14.27
N GLY A 29 -20.71 19.10 13.81
CA GLY A 29 -20.03 18.00 14.49
C GLY A 29 -20.52 16.59 14.12
N TYR A 30 -21.57 16.45 13.30
CA TYR A 30 -22.07 15.17 12.80
C TYR A 30 -22.21 15.20 11.28
N MET A 31 -21.92 14.08 10.63
CA MET A 31 -22.05 13.93 9.17
C MET A 31 -23.03 12.81 8.85
N THR A 32 -24.00 13.10 7.99
CA THR A 32 -24.91 12.08 7.45
C THR A 32 -24.19 11.19 6.44
N GLU A 33 -24.71 9.98 6.19
CA GLU A 33 -24.16 9.07 5.16
C GLU A 33 -24.11 9.73 3.77
N ALA A 34 -25.12 10.55 3.44
CA ALA A 34 -25.20 11.24 2.15
C ALA A 34 -24.12 12.32 2.02
N GLU A 35 -23.86 13.11 3.06
CA GLU A 35 -22.78 14.09 3.11
C GLU A 35 -21.41 13.41 3.03
N PHE A 36 -21.24 12.29 3.74
CA PHE A 36 -20.00 11.51 3.70
C PHE A 36 -19.74 10.94 2.30
N LYS A 37 -20.76 10.38 1.64
CA LYS A 37 -20.63 9.91 0.24
C LYS A 37 -20.29 11.05 -0.70
N LYS A 38 -20.87 12.24 -0.53
CA LYS A 38 -20.55 13.41 -1.35
C LYS A 38 -19.13 13.91 -1.13
N PHE A 39 -18.64 13.88 0.12
CA PHE A 39 -17.24 14.13 0.42
C PHE A 39 -16.34 13.10 -0.29
N CYS A 40 -16.65 11.81 -0.19
CA CYS A 40 -15.90 10.75 -0.87
C CYS A 40 -15.90 10.90 -2.40
N ASP A 41 -17.03 11.23 -3.00
CA ASP A 41 -17.13 11.50 -4.44
C ASP A 41 -16.28 12.71 -4.86
N MET A 42 -16.24 13.75 -4.03
CA MET A 42 -15.45 14.95 -4.30
C MET A 42 -13.96 14.68 -4.13
N GLN A 43 -13.56 13.94 -3.10
CA GLN A 43 -12.16 13.69 -2.75
C GLN A 43 -11.57 12.54 -3.54
N TYR A 44 -12.28 11.45 -3.76
CA TYR A 44 -11.73 10.23 -4.37
C TYR A 44 -12.35 9.92 -5.73
N GLY A 45 -13.35 10.70 -6.15
CA GLY A 45 -14.17 10.40 -7.31
C GLY A 45 -15.23 9.33 -7.01
N ARG A 46 -16.10 9.07 -7.99
CA ARG A 46 -17.20 8.10 -7.86
C ARG A 46 -16.74 6.65 -7.70
N LYS A 47 -15.49 6.36 -8.04
CA LYS A 47 -14.89 5.02 -7.98
C LYS A 47 -13.46 5.15 -7.49
N ILE A 48 -13.12 4.32 -6.53
CA ILE A 48 -11.78 4.20 -6.00
C ILE A 48 -11.11 3.01 -6.67
N GLN A 49 -9.89 3.21 -7.15
CA GLN A 49 -9.05 2.12 -7.63
C GLN A 49 -8.21 1.57 -6.49
N VAL A 50 -8.27 0.25 -6.30
CA VAL A 50 -7.52 -0.48 -5.29
C VAL A 50 -6.76 -1.63 -5.94
N ALA A 51 -5.67 -2.03 -5.33
CA ALA A 51 -4.98 -3.28 -5.62
C ALA A 51 -5.39 -4.33 -4.57
N LEU A 52 -5.82 -5.49 -5.04
CA LEU A 52 -6.09 -6.66 -4.20
C LEU A 52 -4.90 -7.61 -4.33
N LYS A 53 -4.13 -7.77 -3.26
CA LYS A 53 -3.02 -8.73 -3.19
C LYS A 53 -3.55 -10.02 -2.56
N PHE A 54 -3.78 -11.02 -3.41
CA PHE A 54 -4.19 -12.36 -3.03
C PHE A 54 -2.99 -13.15 -2.49
N MET A 55 -3.12 -13.74 -1.31
CA MET A 55 -2.03 -14.42 -0.61
C MET A 55 -2.44 -15.85 -0.24
N ARG A 56 -1.58 -16.81 -0.59
CA ARG A 56 -1.81 -18.25 -0.35
C ARG A 56 -1.38 -18.70 1.03
N ARG A 57 -0.25 -18.20 1.53
CA ARG A 57 0.32 -18.58 2.83
C ARG A 57 -0.17 -17.62 3.91
N GLU A 58 -0.82 -18.17 4.93
CA GLU A 58 -1.29 -17.40 6.09
C GLU A 58 -0.12 -16.71 6.81
N GLU A 59 1.01 -17.39 6.99
CA GLU A 59 2.20 -16.83 7.66
C GLU A 59 2.69 -15.54 6.99
N ASP A 60 2.72 -15.50 5.65
CA ASP A 60 3.13 -14.32 4.88
C ASP A 60 2.13 -13.18 5.06
N TYR A 61 0.84 -13.50 5.03
CA TYR A 61 -0.23 -12.54 5.19
C TYR A 61 -0.23 -11.93 6.60
N THR A 62 -0.18 -12.77 7.63
CA THR A 62 -0.16 -12.33 9.03
C THR A 62 1.04 -11.43 9.28
N LYS A 63 2.23 -11.82 8.80
CA LYS A 63 3.44 -11.03 8.94
C LYS A 63 3.36 -9.68 8.22
N GLU A 64 2.88 -9.67 6.98
CA GLU A 64 2.63 -8.43 6.21
C GLU A 64 1.69 -7.49 6.97
N VAL A 65 0.58 -8.01 7.51
CA VAL A 65 -0.42 -7.22 8.26
C VAL A 65 0.15 -6.71 9.59
N GLU A 66 0.87 -7.54 10.33
CA GLU A 66 1.51 -7.16 11.60
C GLU A 66 2.53 -6.05 11.42
N VAL A 67 3.43 -6.18 10.44
CA VAL A 67 4.43 -5.14 10.15
C VAL A 67 3.73 -3.85 9.70
N ARG A 68 2.70 -3.93 8.84
CA ARG A 68 1.92 -2.77 8.42
C ARG A 68 1.23 -2.06 9.58
N ARG A 69 0.63 -2.81 10.50
CA ARG A 69 0.01 -2.26 11.72
C ARG A 69 1.04 -1.62 12.64
N LEU A 70 2.21 -2.24 12.79
CA LEU A 70 3.31 -1.68 13.56
C LEU A 70 3.77 -0.34 12.98
N ILE A 71 4.05 -0.28 11.68
CA ILE A 71 4.50 0.96 11.05
C ILE A 71 3.41 2.01 11.04
N SER A 72 2.12 1.67 10.88
CA SER A 72 1.05 2.67 10.81
C SER A 72 0.85 3.46 12.10
N THR A 73 1.39 2.99 13.22
CA THR A 73 1.47 3.75 14.49
C THR A 73 2.59 4.79 14.53
N ARG A 74 3.47 4.80 13.52
CA ARG A 74 4.63 5.69 13.40
C ARG A 74 4.30 6.89 12.50
N GLY A 75 5.00 8.00 12.71
CA GLY A 75 4.83 9.20 11.88
C GLY A 75 5.36 9.03 10.45
N HIS A 76 4.77 9.74 9.48
CA HIS A 76 5.25 9.86 8.09
C HIS A 76 5.25 8.59 7.21
N VAL A 77 4.56 7.52 7.62
CA VAL A 77 4.52 6.23 6.90
C VAL A 77 4.02 6.39 5.46
N SER A 78 2.90 7.09 5.29
CA SER A 78 2.26 7.25 3.99
C SER A 78 3.11 7.99 2.96
N LYS A 79 4.16 8.72 3.37
CA LYS A 79 5.08 9.34 2.40
C LYS A 79 5.92 8.31 1.66
N TYR A 80 6.25 7.20 2.28
CA TYR A 80 7.22 6.24 1.74
C TYR A 80 6.68 4.82 1.62
N MET A 81 5.51 4.53 2.18
CA MET A 81 4.88 3.22 2.20
C MET A 81 3.38 3.38 1.98
N LEU A 82 2.75 2.32 1.47
CA LEU A 82 1.29 2.30 1.33
C LEU A 82 0.59 1.99 2.66
N ASN A 83 -0.37 2.80 3.07
CA ASN A 83 -1.30 2.41 4.13
C ASN A 83 -2.23 1.29 3.63
N MET A 84 -2.54 0.36 4.53
CA MET A 84 -3.54 -0.68 4.30
C MET A 84 -4.94 -0.07 4.31
N LEU A 85 -5.77 -0.45 3.34
CA LEU A 85 -7.18 -0.09 3.31
C LEU A 85 -8.01 -1.12 4.09
N PRO A 86 -9.23 -0.76 4.52
CA PRO A 86 -10.15 -1.72 5.10
C PRO A 86 -10.26 -2.97 4.22
N SER A 87 -9.98 -4.11 4.84
CA SER A 87 -9.99 -5.42 4.19
C SER A 87 -11.12 -6.27 4.78
N PRO A 88 -11.77 -7.14 3.98
CA PRO A 88 -12.81 -8.04 4.49
C PRO A 88 -12.25 -9.01 5.55
N SER A 89 -13.14 -9.61 6.34
CA SER A 89 -12.71 -10.66 7.26
C SER A 89 -12.20 -11.89 6.49
N PRO A 90 -11.27 -12.69 7.06
CA PRO A 90 -10.78 -13.90 6.41
C PRO A 90 -11.91 -14.84 5.98
N ASP A 91 -12.93 -15.05 6.83
CA ASP A 91 -14.07 -15.93 6.55
C ASP A 91 -14.99 -15.42 5.45
N GLU A 92 -15.16 -14.09 5.35
CA GLU A 92 -15.92 -13.48 4.25
C GLU A 92 -15.16 -13.63 2.93
N PHE A 93 -13.86 -13.36 2.96
CA PHE A 93 -13.03 -13.42 1.77
C PHE A 93 -12.83 -14.86 1.27
N GLU A 94 -12.59 -15.83 2.15
CA GLU A 94 -12.43 -17.24 1.78
C GLU A 94 -13.69 -17.77 1.07
N ARG A 95 -14.88 -17.43 1.59
CA ARG A 95 -16.15 -17.81 0.94
C ARG A 95 -16.31 -17.17 -0.43
N ALA A 96 -15.93 -15.90 -0.58
CA ALA A 96 -16.02 -15.19 -1.84
C ALA A 96 -15.01 -15.70 -2.88
N VAL A 97 -13.79 -16.02 -2.46
CA VAL A 97 -12.72 -16.46 -3.36
C VAL A 97 -12.83 -17.93 -3.74
N GLY A 98 -13.48 -18.76 -2.91
CA GLY A 98 -13.69 -20.19 -3.17
C GLY A 98 -14.45 -20.49 -4.47
N SER A 99 -15.26 -19.54 -4.96
CA SER A 99 -15.98 -19.63 -6.23
C SER A 99 -15.36 -18.80 -7.36
N LEU A 100 -14.26 -18.09 -7.09
CA LEU A 100 -13.65 -17.16 -8.03
C LEU A 100 -12.60 -17.86 -8.89
N SER A 101 -12.82 -17.81 -10.20
CA SER A 101 -11.87 -18.23 -11.23
C SER A 101 -11.48 -17.05 -12.11
N VAL A 102 -10.23 -17.04 -12.58
CA VAL A 102 -9.71 -16.02 -13.52
C VAL A 102 -9.10 -16.68 -14.75
N ASN A 103 -8.90 -15.89 -15.80
CA ASN A 103 -8.37 -16.34 -17.09
C ASN A 103 -9.20 -17.46 -17.74
N ASN A 104 -10.52 -17.25 -17.88
CA ASN A 104 -11.45 -18.22 -18.47
C ASN A 104 -11.38 -19.60 -17.77
N ASP A 105 -11.54 -19.61 -16.45
CA ASP A 105 -11.53 -20.83 -15.61
C ASP A 105 -10.20 -21.58 -15.51
N GLN A 106 -9.10 -21.01 -16.00
CA GLN A 106 -7.78 -21.66 -15.95
C GLN A 106 -7.09 -21.55 -14.58
N LEU A 107 -7.43 -20.54 -13.79
CA LEU A 107 -6.83 -20.31 -12.48
C LEU A 107 -7.92 -20.15 -11.43
N SER A 108 -8.10 -21.16 -10.59
CA SER A 108 -8.90 -21.05 -9.37
C SER A 108 -8.14 -20.22 -8.34
N LEU A 109 -8.83 -19.27 -7.71
CA LEU A 109 -8.29 -18.47 -6.63
C LEU A 109 -8.61 -19.03 -5.23
N ALA A 110 -9.26 -20.20 -5.15
CA ALA A 110 -9.67 -20.83 -3.88
C ALA A 110 -8.50 -21.08 -2.90
N ASP A 111 -7.29 -21.27 -3.43
CA ASP A 111 -6.06 -21.43 -2.63
C ASP A 111 -5.54 -20.10 -2.04
N PHE A 112 -6.03 -18.95 -2.48
CA PHE A 112 -5.59 -17.63 -2.04
C PHE A 112 -6.59 -17.00 -1.08
N LYS A 113 -6.70 -17.60 0.10
CA LYS A 113 -7.72 -17.31 1.11
C LYS A 113 -7.51 -16.00 1.87
N HIS A 114 -6.37 -15.36 1.68
CA HIS A 114 -6.03 -14.11 2.36
C HIS A 114 -5.89 -12.98 1.35
N VAL A 115 -6.31 -11.77 1.76
CA VAL A 115 -6.23 -10.57 0.91
C VAL A 115 -5.71 -9.37 1.67
N LEU A 116 -4.85 -8.61 1.00
CA LEU A 116 -4.48 -7.28 1.42
C LEU A 116 -5.03 -6.26 0.41
N VAL A 117 -5.82 -5.31 0.89
CA VAL A 117 -6.34 -4.20 0.08
C VAL A 117 -5.41 -3.00 0.21
N LEU A 118 -4.85 -2.55 -0.92
CA LEU A 118 -3.94 -1.41 -1.01
C LEU A 118 -4.47 -0.36 -1.98
N PRO A 119 -4.08 0.92 -1.84
CA PRO A 119 -4.30 1.91 -2.89
C PRO A 119 -3.68 1.43 -4.21
N ALA A 120 -4.36 1.69 -5.33
CA ALA A 120 -3.78 1.40 -6.64
C ALA A 120 -2.54 2.30 -6.88
N ALA A 121 -1.50 1.70 -7.44
CA ALA A 121 -0.29 2.38 -7.86
C ALA A 121 -0.17 2.38 -9.39
N ASP A 122 0.64 3.30 -9.93
CA ASP A 122 0.77 3.47 -11.38
C ASP A 122 1.62 2.36 -11.98
N ARG A 123 2.88 2.26 -11.55
CA ARG A 123 3.89 1.33 -12.08
C ARG A 123 4.92 0.99 -11.02
N SER A 124 5.49 -0.21 -11.10
CA SER A 124 6.69 -0.56 -10.33
C SER A 124 7.92 0.18 -10.86
N LEU A 125 8.95 0.31 -10.02
CA LEU A 125 10.24 0.89 -10.43
C LEU A 125 10.88 0.06 -11.54
N GLU A 126 10.63 -1.25 -11.58
CA GLU A 126 11.06 -2.10 -12.70
C GLU A 126 10.38 -1.71 -14.01
N ASP A 127 9.07 -1.53 -13.99
CA ASP A 127 8.29 -1.10 -15.15
C ASP A 127 8.70 0.30 -15.62
N ILE A 128 8.97 1.21 -14.69
CA ILE A 128 9.50 2.54 -14.99
C ILE A 128 10.85 2.40 -15.71
N PHE A 129 11.78 1.62 -15.15
CA PHE A 129 13.11 1.43 -15.71
C PHE A 129 13.07 0.89 -17.15
N PHE A 130 12.29 -0.17 -17.39
CA PHE A 130 12.27 -0.82 -18.70
C PHE A 130 11.38 -0.12 -19.73
N LYS A 131 10.22 0.40 -19.31
CA LYS A 131 9.21 0.93 -20.24
C LYS A 131 9.30 2.44 -20.43
N GLU A 132 9.74 3.19 -19.42
CA GLU A 132 9.86 4.65 -19.50
C GLU A 132 11.28 5.10 -19.81
N ARG A 133 12.28 4.23 -19.62
CA ARG A 133 13.70 4.50 -19.90
C ARG A 133 14.15 5.84 -19.32
N PRO A 134 14.07 6.01 -17.99
CA PRO A 134 14.32 7.28 -17.32
C PRO A 134 15.73 7.80 -17.58
N SER A 135 15.87 9.13 -17.59
CA SER A 135 17.19 9.78 -17.67
C SER A 135 18.03 9.49 -16.43
N ALA A 136 19.35 9.66 -16.52
CA ALA A 136 20.24 9.48 -15.38
C ALA A 136 19.86 10.34 -14.15
N ASN A 137 19.35 11.56 -14.39
CA ASN A 137 18.89 12.44 -13.32
C ASN A 137 17.63 11.89 -12.64
N LEU A 138 16.67 11.37 -13.41
CA LEU A 138 15.48 10.74 -12.84
C LEU A 138 15.83 9.46 -12.09
N ILE A 139 16.77 8.65 -12.59
CA ILE A 139 17.26 7.47 -11.88
C ILE A 139 17.85 7.86 -10.51
N ARG A 140 18.68 8.91 -10.45
CA ARG A 140 19.23 9.41 -9.17
C ARG A 140 18.13 9.83 -8.20
N PHE A 141 17.14 10.59 -8.68
CA PHE A 141 15.99 11.00 -7.88
C PHE A 141 15.20 9.80 -7.33
N LEU A 142 14.89 8.82 -8.17
CA LEU A 142 14.17 7.61 -7.76
C LEU A 142 14.96 6.78 -6.74
N LEU A 143 16.29 6.68 -6.90
CA LEU A 143 17.14 6.01 -5.92
C LEU A 143 17.20 6.75 -4.59
N GLU A 144 17.19 8.08 -4.60
CA GLU A 144 17.12 8.91 -3.39
C GLU A 144 15.80 8.70 -2.64
N GLU A 145 14.66 8.67 -3.35
CA GLU A 145 13.37 8.34 -2.73
C GLU A 145 13.34 6.93 -2.13
N ALA A 146 13.86 5.94 -2.86
CA ALA A 146 13.97 4.57 -2.36
C ALA A 146 14.87 4.48 -1.11
N ALA A 147 16.01 5.18 -1.11
CA ALA A 147 16.91 5.25 0.03
C ALA A 147 16.27 5.94 1.24
N HIS A 148 15.46 6.99 1.02
CA HIS A 148 14.70 7.63 2.09
C HIS A 148 13.64 6.71 2.70
N ALA A 149 12.93 5.92 1.88
CA ALA A 149 11.97 4.94 2.36
C ALA A 149 12.64 3.89 3.25
N LEU A 150 13.77 3.35 2.81
CA LEU A 150 14.55 2.37 3.57
C LEU A 150 15.11 2.97 4.86
N ARG A 151 15.66 4.19 4.79
CA ARG A 151 16.18 4.90 5.97
C ARG A 151 15.09 5.12 7.02
N LEU A 152 13.87 5.45 6.60
CA LEU A 152 12.75 5.59 7.52
C LEU A 152 12.42 4.26 8.21
N LEU A 153 12.35 3.17 7.44
CA LEU A 153 12.09 1.84 7.99
C LEU A 153 13.18 1.42 9.00
N HIS A 154 14.45 1.66 8.64
CA HIS A 154 15.59 1.39 9.51
C HIS A 154 15.57 2.24 10.79
N SER A 155 15.03 3.48 10.74
CA SER A 155 14.89 4.32 11.94
C SER A 155 13.89 3.76 12.97
N TRP A 156 13.09 2.76 12.58
CA TRP A 156 12.18 2.02 13.46
C TRP A 156 12.69 0.64 13.82
N ASP A 157 13.97 0.38 13.60
CA ASP A 157 14.59 -0.93 13.80
C ASP A 157 13.95 -2.03 12.95
N ILE A 158 13.46 -1.71 11.75
CA ILE A 158 12.88 -2.68 10.82
C ILE A 158 13.73 -2.74 9.55
N MET A 159 14.07 -3.94 9.11
CA MET A 159 14.65 -4.24 7.81
C MET A 159 13.57 -4.71 6.86
N HIS A 160 13.60 -4.27 5.59
CA HIS A 160 12.61 -4.73 4.60
C HIS A 160 12.74 -6.22 4.25
N GLY A 161 13.97 -6.74 4.19
CA GLY A 161 14.24 -8.15 3.92
C GLY A 161 14.15 -8.59 2.45
N ASP A 162 13.44 -7.87 1.58
CA ASP A 162 13.35 -8.16 0.14
C ASP A 162 13.41 -6.91 -0.75
N VAL A 163 14.56 -6.24 -0.79
CA VAL A 163 14.73 -4.96 -1.53
C VAL A 163 14.99 -5.24 -3.01
N LYS A 164 13.98 -4.99 -3.85
CA LYS A 164 14.07 -5.16 -5.32
C LYS A 164 13.20 -4.14 -6.04
N LYS A 165 13.47 -3.88 -7.33
CA LYS A 165 12.73 -2.90 -8.16
C LYS A 165 11.21 -3.14 -8.20
N LEU A 166 10.78 -4.39 -8.07
CA LEU A 166 9.35 -4.75 -8.03
C LEU A 166 8.64 -4.28 -6.76
N ASN A 167 9.38 -4.11 -5.66
CA ASN A 167 8.83 -3.73 -4.35
C ASN A 167 8.81 -2.21 -4.13
N PHE A 168 9.10 -1.43 -5.17
CA PHE A 168 8.88 0.00 -5.20
C PHE A 168 7.86 0.32 -6.28
N VAL A 169 6.81 1.06 -5.93
CA VAL A 169 5.76 1.48 -6.87
C VAL A 169 5.58 2.99 -6.83
N ARG A 170 5.31 3.59 -8.00
CA ARG A 170 5.03 5.02 -8.10
C ARG A 170 3.56 5.30 -7.85
N VAL A 171 3.30 6.23 -6.94
CA VAL A 171 1.97 6.76 -6.63
C VAL A 171 2.05 8.27 -6.67
N LYS A 172 1.34 8.90 -7.62
CA LYS A 172 1.34 10.37 -7.81
C LYS A 172 2.75 10.99 -7.80
N HIS A 173 3.64 10.41 -8.60
CA HIS A 173 5.03 10.85 -8.79
C HIS A 173 6.02 10.57 -7.65
N GLN A 174 5.58 9.90 -6.58
CA GLN A 174 6.45 9.49 -5.49
C GLN A 174 6.61 7.96 -5.47
N LEU A 175 7.82 7.47 -5.23
CA LEU A 175 8.05 6.06 -4.96
C LEU A 175 7.61 5.67 -3.54
N LYS A 176 6.91 4.55 -3.46
CA LYS A 176 6.48 3.91 -2.21
C LYS A 176 6.95 2.46 -2.17
N LEU A 177 7.45 2.06 -1.01
CA LEU A 177 7.89 0.71 -0.68
C LEU A 177 6.68 -0.15 -0.32
N ILE A 178 6.63 -1.37 -0.88
CA ILE A 178 5.58 -2.36 -0.68
C ILE A 178 6.21 -3.73 -0.38
N ASP A 179 5.40 -4.70 0.04
CA ASP A 179 5.80 -6.10 0.26
C ASP A 179 6.73 -6.30 1.47
N LEU A 180 6.15 -6.17 2.67
CA LEU A 180 6.80 -6.26 3.98
C LEU A 180 6.73 -7.68 4.60
N ASP A 181 6.34 -8.71 3.84
CA ASP A 181 6.24 -10.09 4.33
C ASP A 181 7.63 -10.69 4.66
N ALA A 182 8.68 -10.13 4.08
CA ALA A 182 10.08 -10.44 4.38
C ALA A 182 10.65 -9.57 5.51
N ALA A 183 9.91 -8.54 5.97
CA ALA A 183 10.46 -7.58 6.92
C ALA A 183 10.76 -8.20 8.27
N THR A 184 11.79 -7.72 8.96
CA THR A 184 12.22 -8.22 10.27
C THR A 184 12.66 -7.09 11.17
N VAL A 185 12.60 -7.28 12.48
CA VAL A 185 13.22 -6.33 13.42
C VAL A 185 14.74 -6.50 13.36
N MET A 186 15.49 -5.41 13.33
CA MET A 186 16.95 -5.44 13.35
C MET A 186 17.47 -6.27 14.53
N ASN A 187 18.57 -6.99 14.32
CA ASN A 187 19.19 -7.90 15.28
C ASN A 187 18.40 -9.19 15.60
N THR A 188 17.33 -9.50 14.89
CA THR A 188 16.77 -10.87 14.84
C THR A 188 17.54 -11.72 13.82
N LEU A 189 17.70 -13.02 14.09
CA LEU A 189 18.36 -13.96 13.16
C LEU A 189 17.65 -13.93 11.79
N MET A 190 18.34 -13.43 10.77
CA MET A 190 17.87 -13.45 9.38
C MET A 190 18.09 -14.84 8.77
N GLY A 191 17.12 -15.35 8.00
CA GLY A 191 17.30 -16.62 7.28
C GLY A 191 16.06 -17.45 6.96
N SER A 192 14.85 -17.05 7.36
CA SER A 192 13.64 -17.83 7.04
C SER A 192 13.20 -17.73 5.57
N LYS A 193 13.63 -16.69 4.85
CA LYS A 193 13.49 -16.55 3.39
C LYS A 193 14.78 -15.97 2.80
N PHE A 194 15.51 -16.76 2.05
CA PHE A 194 16.65 -16.31 1.24
C PHE A 194 16.19 -16.15 -0.20
N SER A 195 16.34 -14.95 -0.75
CA SER A 195 16.16 -14.66 -2.19
C SER A 195 17.49 -14.11 -2.71
N SER A 196 17.92 -14.52 -3.89
CA SER A 196 19.17 -14.04 -4.52
C SER A 196 19.18 -12.54 -4.84
N GLY A 197 18.04 -11.85 -4.64
CA GLY A 197 17.89 -10.40 -4.73
C GLY A 197 18.01 -9.65 -3.40
N VAL A 198 18.25 -10.34 -2.27
CA VAL A 198 18.46 -9.67 -0.98
C VAL A 198 19.84 -9.04 -0.97
N LEU A 199 19.88 -7.70 -1.00
CA LEU A 199 21.03 -6.94 -0.54
C LEU A 199 20.91 -6.84 0.99
N PRO A 200 21.63 -7.67 1.78
CA PRO A 200 21.79 -7.35 3.18
C PRO A 200 22.49 -5.99 3.29
N PRO A 201 22.20 -5.20 4.34
CA PRO A 201 23.00 -4.02 4.65
C PRO A 201 24.46 -4.39 4.89
#